data_AF-A0A0K0CTS1-F1
#
_entry.id   AF-A0A0K0CTS1-F1
#
_cell.length_a   1.000
_cell.length_b   1.000
_cell.length_c   1.000
_cell.angle_alpha   90.00
_cell.angle_beta   90.00
_cell.angle_gamma   90.00
#
_symmetry.space_group_name_H-M   'P 1'
#
loop_
_entity.id
_entity.type
_entity.pdbx_description
1 polymer ?
#
loop_
_entity_poly.entity_id
_entity_poly.type
_entity_poly.pdbx_seq_one_letter_code
_entity_poly.pdbx_strand_id
1 'polypeptide(L)'
;MKKELLARGVQFVQRRINSLDELRDEGFPIVVNCAGLDGGRLAGDKEVYPIRGILLKVEAPWQKHFLMRDFLTFTIPTIDAVYIGTVKEDHKDSKEITQEEKDSLFKRYLELQPSFKNVKIVDHFVGIRPGRSIVRVEAELRTTENGTTYKVVHNYGHGGTGFSIGWGTALHASALVLDLPVNRYEQAKSVVF
;
A
#
# COMPACT_ATOMS: atom_id res chain seq x y z
N MET A 1 13.71 -1.46 7.98
CA MET A 1 12.85 -0.29 8.30
C MET A 1 12.55 -0.10 9.80
N LYS A 2 11.61 -0.79 10.47
CA LYS A 2 11.24 -0.47 11.88
C LYS A 2 12.43 -0.45 12.85
N LYS A 3 13.32 -1.45 12.76
CA LYS A 3 14.54 -1.53 13.57
C LYS A 3 15.47 -0.32 13.36
N GLU A 4 15.62 0.15 12.12
CA GLU A 4 16.45 1.32 11.79
C GLU A 4 15.84 2.61 12.33
N LEU A 5 14.53 2.77 12.24
CA LEU A 5 13.82 3.93 12.77
C LEU A 5 13.91 4.00 14.30
N LEU A 6 13.77 2.87 15.00
CA LEU A 6 13.97 2.80 16.46
C LEU A 6 15.40 3.20 16.85
N ALA A 7 16.41 2.75 16.10
CA ALA A 7 17.81 3.12 16.34
C ALA A 7 18.08 4.62 16.13
N ARG A 8 17.23 5.31 15.34
CA ARG A 8 17.26 6.76 15.12
C ARG A 8 16.36 7.55 16.09
N GLY A 9 15.80 6.89 17.12
CA GLY A 9 14.98 7.53 18.14
C GLY A 9 13.50 7.72 17.77
N VAL A 10 13.04 7.14 16.66
CA VAL A 10 11.61 7.20 16.28
C VAL A 10 10.78 6.37 17.25
N GLN A 11 9.75 6.98 17.83
CA GLN A 11 8.79 6.31 18.71
C GLN A 11 7.64 5.68 17.90
N PHE A 12 7.17 4.52 18.33
CA PHE A 12 6.03 3.82 17.74
C PHE A 12 4.91 3.70 18.77
N VAL A 13 3.74 4.23 18.45
CA VAL A 13 2.55 4.21 19.31
C VAL A 13 1.43 3.47 18.61
N GLN A 14 0.83 2.48 19.26
CA GLN A 14 -0.33 1.76 18.73
C GLN A 14 -1.61 2.38 19.30
N ARG A 15 -2.37 3.06 18.43
CA ARG A 15 -3.69 3.61 18.76
C ARG A 15 -4.51 3.86 17.50
N ARG A 16 -5.82 4.06 17.68
CA ARG A 16 -6.72 4.45 16.59
C ARG A 16 -6.73 5.97 16.45
N ILE A 17 -6.62 6.44 15.22
CA ILE A 17 -6.74 7.85 14.86
C ILE A 17 -8.09 8.09 14.18
N ASN A 18 -8.93 8.96 14.74
CA ASN A 18 -10.26 9.23 14.21
C ASN A 18 -10.27 10.47 13.31
N SER A 19 -9.50 11.51 13.68
CA SER A 19 -9.25 12.71 12.88
C SER A 19 -7.74 13.01 12.83
N LEU A 20 -7.28 13.71 11.80
CA LEU A 20 -5.91 14.25 11.80
C LEU A 20 -5.76 15.42 12.79
N ASP A 21 -6.86 16.09 13.14
CA ASP A 21 -6.87 17.23 14.04
C ASP A 21 -6.47 16.84 15.46
N GLU A 22 -6.77 15.60 15.89
CA GLU A 22 -6.36 15.10 17.21
C GLU A 22 -4.83 15.08 17.35
N LEU A 23 -4.10 14.84 16.26
CA LEU A 23 -2.64 14.90 16.25
C LEU A 23 -2.15 16.35 16.38
N ARG A 24 -2.85 17.30 15.75
CA ARG A 24 -2.51 18.71 15.93
C ARG A 24 -2.77 19.17 17.37
N ASP A 25 -3.90 18.79 17.95
CA ASP A 25 -4.27 19.14 19.32
C ASP A 25 -3.30 18.55 20.36
N GLU A 26 -2.63 17.43 20.03
CA GLU A 26 -1.53 16.86 20.81
C GLU A 26 -0.18 17.58 20.63
N GLY A 27 -0.12 18.59 19.76
CA GLY A 27 1.06 19.44 19.55
C GLY A 27 1.90 19.09 18.33
N PHE A 28 1.47 18.18 17.44
CA PHE A 28 2.21 17.89 16.21
C PHE A 28 1.93 18.97 15.14
N PRO A 29 2.91 19.81 14.75
CA PRO A 29 2.69 20.89 13.77
C PRO A 29 2.63 20.38 12.31
N ILE A 30 3.12 19.16 12.07
CA ILE A 30 3.15 18.51 10.78
C ILE A 30 2.66 17.07 10.95
N VAL A 31 1.75 16.64 10.10
CA VAL A 31 1.23 15.25 10.05
C VAL A 31 1.48 14.69 8.66
N VAL A 32 2.11 13.52 8.57
CA VAL A 32 2.26 12.78 7.31
C VAL A 32 1.21 11.66 7.27
N ASN A 33 0.17 11.84 6.46
CA ASN A 33 -0.92 10.88 6.33
C ASN A 33 -0.56 9.79 5.32
N CYS A 34 -0.04 8.67 5.84
CA CYS A 34 0.27 7.44 5.10
C CYS A 34 -0.72 6.29 5.38
N ALA A 35 -1.97 6.59 5.75
CA ALA A 35 -2.91 5.60 6.27
C ALA A 35 -3.63 4.74 5.20
N GLY A 36 -3.15 4.73 3.95
CA GLY A 36 -3.71 3.88 2.89
C GLY A 36 -5.19 4.16 2.64
N LEU A 37 -6.06 3.15 2.84
CA LEU A 37 -7.52 3.28 2.71
C LEU A 37 -8.09 4.29 3.70
N ASP A 38 -7.65 4.21 4.96
CA ASP A 38 -8.02 5.18 5.99
C ASP A 38 -7.41 6.56 5.73
N GLY A 39 -6.37 6.65 4.90
CA GLY A 39 -5.79 7.93 4.48
C GLY A 39 -6.81 8.81 3.78
N GLY A 40 -7.62 8.21 2.88
CA GLY A 40 -8.72 8.90 2.23
C GLY A 40 -9.81 9.32 3.22
N ARG A 41 -10.22 8.40 4.12
CA ARG A 41 -11.21 8.68 5.17
C ARG A 41 -10.80 9.86 6.06
N LEU A 42 -9.56 9.86 6.55
CA LEU A 42 -9.00 10.90 7.43
C LEU A 42 -8.85 12.27 6.73
N ALA A 43 -8.68 12.25 5.41
CA ALA A 43 -8.55 13.45 4.59
C ALA A 43 -9.88 13.94 3.99
N GLY A 44 -10.99 13.21 4.16
CA GLY A 44 -12.26 13.50 3.48
C GLY A 44 -12.24 13.24 1.97
N ASP A 45 -11.27 12.46 1.49
CA ASP A 45 -11.08 12.12 0.08
C ASP A 45 -11.95 10.93 -0.33
N LYS A 46 -12.92 11.21 -1.21
CA LYS A 46 -13.89 10.23 -1.71
C LYS A 46 -13.39 9.43 -2.92
N GLU A 47 -12.23 9.76 -3.47
CA GLU A 47 -11.65 9.02 -4.59
C GLU A 47 -10.95 7.73 -4.16
N VAL A 48 -10.75 7.53 -2.86
CA VAL A 48 -10.14 6.31 -2.33
C VAL A 48 -11.18 5.20 -2.25
N TYR A 49 -10.87 4.03 -2.82
CA TYR A 49 -11.73 2.86 -2.81
C TYR A 49 -10.93 1.57 -2.57
N PRO A 50 -11.57 0.54 -1.99
CA PRO A 50 -10.93 -0.75 -1.78
C PRO A 50 -10.78 -1.50 -3.10
N ILE A 51 -9.60 -2.11 -3.31
CA ILE A 51 -9.38 -3.06 -4.39
C ILE A 51 -9.00 -4.40 -3.76
N ARG A 52 -9.91 -5.36 -3.77
CA ARG A 52 -9.65 -6.71 -3.26
C ARG A 52 -8.70 -7.45 -4.21
N GLY A 53 -7.75 -8.15 -3.61
CA GLY A 53 -6.75 -8.96 -4.28
C GLY A 53 -6.60 -10.29 -3.59
N ILE A 54 -6.51 -11.35 -4.37
CA ILE A 54 -6.37 -12.70 -3.86
C ILE A 54 -5.07 -13.30 -4.39
N LEU A 55 -4.30 -13.90 -3.48
CA LEU A 55 -3.14 -14.71 -3.79
C LEU A 55 -3.33 -16.12 -3.26
N LEU A 56 -2.95 -17.12 -4.05
CA LEU A 56 -2.74 -18.49 -3.58
C LEU A 56 -1.26 -18.73 -3.39
N LYS A 57 -0.85 -19.22 -2.23
CA LYS A 57 0.51 -19.68 -1.98
C LYS A 57 0.63 -21.13 -2.39
N VAL A 58 1.62 -21.47 -3.20
CA VAL A 58 1.82 -22.81 -3.73
C VAL A 58 3.25 -23.32 -3.55
N GLU A 59 3.39 -24.64 -3.44
CA GLU A 59 4.69 -25.33 -3.43
C GLU A 59 5.18 -25.60 -4.86
N ALA A 60 5.82 -24.61 -5.47
CA ALA A 60 6.40 -24.71 -6.81
C ALA A 60 7.89 -24.29 -6.82
N PRO A 61 8.80 -25.02 -6.15
CA PRO A 61 10.20 -24.61 -6.02
C PRO A 61 10.93 -24.44 -7.36
N TRP A 62 10.44 -25.07 -8.44
CA TRP A 62 10.96 -24.93 -9.79
C TRP A 62 10.60 -23.58 -10.46
N GLN A 63 9.58 -22.86 -10.00
CA GLN A 63 9.19 -21.58 -10.60
C GLN A 63 10.16 -20.48 -10.12
N LYS A 64 11.07 -20.05 -11.00
CA LYS A 64 12.07 -19.00 -10.70
C LYS A 64 11.81 -17.66 -11.38
N HIS A 65 10.91 -17.62 -12.36
CA HIS A 65 10.55 -16.41 -13.08
C HIS A 65 9.17 -15.92 -12.64
N PHE A 66 8.98 -14.61 -12.57
CA PHE A 66 7.63 -14.07 -12.49
C PHE A 66 6.97 -14.19 -13.87
N LEU A 67 5.66 -14.43 -13.88
CA LEU A 67 4.84 -14.40 -15.09
C LEU A 67 3.68 -13.47 -14.83
N MET A 68 3.27 -12.68 -15.82
CA MET A 68 2.12 -11.80 -15.70
C MET A 68 1.41 -11.71 -17.05
N ARG A 69 0.10 -11.84 -17.00
CA ARG A 69 -0.82 -11.69 -18.13
C ARG A 69 -1.92 -10.71 -17.74
N ASP A 70 -2.08 -9.68 -18.58
CA ASP A 70 -3.15 -8.69 -18.52
C ASP A 70 -3.30 -7.99 -17.15
N PHE A 71 -2.20 -7.88 -16.39
CA PHE A 71 -2.15 -7.34 -15.00
C PHE A 71 -3.09 -8.02 -13.99
N LEU A 72 -3.75 -9.10 -14.39
CA LEU A 72 -4.73 -9.80 -13.58
C LEU A 72 -4.16 -11.13 -13.10
N THR A 73 -3.61 -11.93 -14.01
CA THR A 73 -3.12 -13.30 -13.77
C THR A 73 -1.60 -13.32 -13.74
N PHE A 74 -1.00 -13.67 -12.62
CA PHE A 74 0.43 -13.66 -12.44
C PHE A 74 0.93 -14.73 -11.48
N THR A 75 2.22 -15.06 -11.60
CA THR A 75 3.00 -15.68 -10.53
C THR A 75 4.17 -14.83 -10.10
N ILE A 76 4.40 -14.80 -8.79
CA ILE A 76 5.54 -14.14 -8.18
C ILE A 76 6.25 -15.18 -7.30
N PRO A 77 7.44 -15.67 -7.69
CA PRO A 77 8.31 -16.37 -6.78
C PRO A 77 8.93 -15.39 -5.77
N THR A 78 8.91 -15.76 -4.50
CA THR A 78 9.63 -15.09 -3.41
C THR A 78 10.75 -16.00 -2.89
N ILE A 79 11.41 -15.59 -1.81
CA ILE A 79 12.51 -16.35 -1.20
C ILE A 79 12.06 -17.77 -0.80
N ASP A 80 10.87 -17.89 -0.20
CA ASP A 80 10.41 -19.13 0.44
C ASP A 80 9.13 -19.73 -0.17
N ALA A 81 8.53 -19.06 -1.16
CA ALA A 81 7.23 -19.47 -1.69
C ALA A 81 6.97 -18.96 -3.11
N VAL A 82 5.94 -19.48 -3.74
CA VAL A 82 5.41 -18.97 -5.00
C VAL A 82 3.97 -18.55 -4.79
N TYR A 83 3.62 -17.37 -5.28
CA TYR A 83 2.26 -16.83 -5.18
C TYR A 83 1.65 -16.74 -6.57
N ILE A 84 0.45 -17.29 -6.72
CA ILE A 84 -0.41 -17.10 -7.89
C ILE A 84 -1.44 -16.03 -7.53
N GLY A 85 -1.51 -14.94 -8.29
CA GLY A 85 -2.57 -13.94 -8.16
C GLY A 85 -3.36 -13.86 -9.45
N THR A 86 -4.69 -13.99 -9.42
CA THR A 86 -5.51 -13.84 -10.65
C THR A 86 -6.70 -12.90 -10.54
N VAL A 87 -6.76 -12.10 -9.46
CA VAL A 87 -7.94 -11.29 -9.12
C VAL A 87 -7.57 -9.86 -8.71
N LYS A 88 -8.26 -8.92 -9.35
CA LYS A 88 -8.35 -7.50 -8.97
C LYS A 88 -9.84 -7.12 -9.01
N GLU A 89 -10.41 -6.79 -7.86
CA GLU A 89 -11.82 -6.43 -7.75
C GLU A 89 -11.95 -5.05 -7.12
N ASP A 90 -12.30 -4.08 -7.95
CA ASP A 90 -12.53 -2.71 -7.50
C ASP A 90 -13.82 -2.62 -6.68
N HIS A 91 -13.83 -1.76 -5.67
CA HIS A 91 -14.95 -1.53 -4.74
C HIS A 91 -15.36 -2.73 -3.89
N LYS A 92 -14.49 -3.73 -3.74
CA LYS A 92 -14.67 -4.86 -2.81
C LYS A 92 -13.67 -4.80 -1.65
N ASP A 93 -14.16 -5.01 -0.43
CA ASP A 93 -13.39 -4.98 0.81
C ASP A 93 -13.51 -6.27 1.66
N SER A 94 -14.28 -7.25 1.20
CA SER A 94 -14.40 -8.55 1.88
C SER A 94 -13.04 -9.25 1.98
N LYS A 95 -12.72 -9.70 3.19
CA LYS A 95 -11.50 -10.47 3.49
C LYS A 95 -11.71 -11.98 3.40
N GLU A 96 -12.95 -12.42 3.21
CA GLU A 96 -13.28 -13.83 3.07
C GLU A 96 -13.08 -14.27 1.63
N ILE A 97 -12.89 -15.57 1.41
CA ILE A 97 -12.79 -16.17 0.07
C ILE A 97 -13.45 -17.55 0.07
N THR A 98 -14.22 -17.84 -0.97
CA THR A 98 -14.88 -19.15 -1.14
C THR A 98 -13.96 -20.17 -1.81
N GLN A 99 -14.27 -21.46 -1.67
CA GLN A 99 -13.54 -22.51 -2.40
C GLN A 99 -13.68 -22.35 -3.91
N GLU A 100 -14.86 -21.96 -4.39
CA GLU A 100 -15.13 -21.70 -5.81
C GLU A 100 -14.25 -20.57 -6.37
N GLU A 101 -14.02 -19.50 -5.60
CA GLU A 101 -13.10 -18.42 -5.98
C GLU A 101 -11.66 -18.92 -6.10
N LYS A 102 -11.20 -19.79 -5.18
CA LYS A 102 -9.87 -20.41 -5.25
C LYS A 102 -9.73 -21.29 -6.48
N ASP A 103 -10.71 -22.14 -6.74
CA ASP A 103 -10.71 -23.07 -7.87
C ASP A 103 -10.74 -22.31 -9.21
N SER A 104 -11.56 -21.27 -9.30
CA SER A 104 -11.63 -20.38 -10.46
C SER A 104 -10.31 -19.63 -10.69
N LEU A 105 -9.71 -19.09 -9.63
CA LEU A 105 -8.43 -18.39 -9.68
C LEU A 105 -7.33 -19.33 -10.19
N PHE A 106 -7.26 -20.54 -9.63
CA PHE A 106 -6.26 -21.53 -9.99
C PHE A 106 -6.47 -22.05 -11.40
N LYS A 107 -7.71 -22.31 -11.82
CA LYS A 107 -8.05 -22.72 -13.20
C LYS A 107 -7.55 -21.71 -14.23
N ARG A 108 -7.79 -20.40 -14.02
CA ARG A 108 -7.27 -19.34 -14.91
C ARG A 108 -5.75 -19.37 -15.02
N TYR A 109 -5.05 -19.64 -13.91
CA TYR A 109 -3.59 -19.75 -13.94
C TYR A 109 -3.12 -21.03 -14.65
N LEU A 110 -3.81 -22.15 -14.49
CA LEU A 110 -3.49 -23.40 -15.18
C LEU A 110 -3.61 -23.29 -16.71
N GLU A 111 -4.55 -22.48 -17.21
CA GLU A 111 -4.64 -22.18 -18.65
C GLU A 111 -3.39 -21.46 -19.17
N LEU A 112 -2.70 -20.69 -18.32
CA LEU A 112 -1.45 -20.03 -18.66
C LEU A 112 -0.22 -20.93 -18.44
N GLN A 113 -0.23 -21.74 -17.38
CA GLN A 113 0.90 -22.57 -16.98
C GLN A 113 0.45 -23.99 -16.58
N PRO A 114 0.25 -24.89 -17.56
CA PRO A 114 -0.23 -26.25 -17.31
C PRO A 114 0.69 -27.10 -16.42
N SER A 115 1.98 -26.77 -16.32
CA SER A 115 2.93 -27.45 -15.44
C SER A 115 2.57 -27.37 -13.95
N PHE A 116 1.67 -26.45 -13.57
CA PHE A 116 1.19 -26.31 -12.19
C PHE A 116 0.03 -27.26 -11.84
N LYS A 117 -0.44 -28.13 -12.76
CA LYS A 117 -1.63 -28.99 -12.57
C LYS A 117 -1.69 -29.72 -11.23
N ASN A 118 -0.55 -30.20 -10.74
CA ASN A 118 -0.45 -30.99 -9.49
C ASN A 118 0.23 -30.21 -8.36
N VAL A 119 0.35 -28.88 -8.47
CA VAL A 119 0.95 -28.06 -7.42
C VAL A 119 0.07 -28.09 -6.18
N LYS A 120 0.69 -28.19 -5.01
CA LYS A 120 -0.02 -28.09 -3.74
C LYS A 120 -0.26 -26.62 -3.40
N ILE A 121 -1.52 -26.23 -3.27
CA ILE A 121 -1.91 -24.95 -2.65
C ILE A 121 -1.79 -25.12 -1.14
N VAL A 122 -0.94 -24.30 -0.51
CA VAL A 122 -0.65 -24.39 0.93
C VAL A 122 -1.37 -23.33 1.74
N ASP A 123 -1.69 -22.20 1.11
CA ASP A 123 -2.35 -21.09 1.80
C ASP A 123 -2.97 -20.12 0.79
N HIS A 124 -3.67 -19.11 1.30
CA HIS A 124 -4.24 -18.03 0.53
C HIS A 124 -4.19 -16.71 1.31
N PHE A 125 -4.14 -15.60 0.59
CA PHE A 125 -4.13 -14.25 1.15
C PHE A 125 -5.16 -13.39 0.44
N VAL A 126 -5.96 -12.67 1.23
CA VAL A 126 -6.88 -11.65 0.73
C VAL A 126 -6.38 -10.30 1.23
N GLY A 127 -5.95 -9.45 0.30
CA GLY A 127 -5.46 -8.10 0.57
C GLY A 127 -6.42 -7.05 0.02
N ILE A 128 -6.65 -5.98 0.78
CA ILE A 128 -7.43 -4.83 0.32
C ILE A 128 -6.47 -3.69 0.03
N ARG A 129 -6.34 -3.32 -1.24
CA ARG A 129 -5.41 -2.30 -1.70
C ARG A 129 -6.08 -0.92 -1.69
N PRO A 130 -5.36 0.16 -1.36
CA PRO A 130 -5.89 1.53 -1.35
C PRO A 130 -5.96 2.11 -2.76
N GLY A 131 -6.99 1.77 -3.52
CA GLY A 131 -7.22 2.31 -4.87
C GLY A 131 -7.54 3.79 -4.84
N ARG A 132 -7.01 4.53 -5.81
CA ARG A 132 -7.32 5.93 -6.15
C ARG A 132 -6.95 6.14 -7.62
N SER A 133 -7.61 7.07 -8.31
CA SER A 133 -7.32 7.39 -9.73
C SER A 133 -5.84 7.77 -9.95
N ILE A 134 -5.31 8.59 -9.03
CA ILE A 134 -3.94 9.09 -8.99
C ILE A 134 -3.46 8.98 -7.54
N VAL A 135 -2.21 8.61 -7.32
CA VAL A 135 -1.62 8.61 -5.96
C VAL A 135 -1.64 10.04 -5.41
N ARG A 136 -2.16 10.25 -4.20
CA ARG A 136 -2.16 11.58 -3.57
C ARG A 136 -0.85 11.76 -2.81
N VAL A 137 0.03 12.61 -3.34
CA VAL A 137 1.22 13.11 -2.65
C VAL A 137 1.23 14.63 -2.72
N GLU A 138 0.72 15.29 -1.69
CA GLU A 138 0.56 16.75 -1.67
C GLU A 138 0.54 17.28 -0.24
N ALA A 139 0.82 18.58 -0.09
CA ALA A 139 0.71 19.28 1.18
C ALA A 139 -0.58 20.12 1.21
N GLU A 140 -1.24 20.12 2.36
CA GLU A 140 -2.45 20.88 2.64
C GLU A 140 -2.27 21.58 4.00
N LEU A 141 -2.75 22.82 4.13
CA LEU A 141 -2.91 23.46 5.44
C LEU A 141 -4.32 23.16 5.94
N ARG A 142 -4.41 22.57 7.13
CA ARG A 142 -5.68 22.35 7.83
C ARG A 142 -5.74 23.20 9.08
N THR A 143 -6.95 23.59 9.47
CA THR A 143 -7.21 24.33 10.70
C THR A 143 -8.18 23.52 11.52
N THR A 144 -7.79 23.20 12.75
CA THR A 144 -8.63 22.48 13.71
C THR A 144 -9.82 23.35 14.13
N GLU A 145 -10.83 22.76 14.78
CA GLU A 145 -12.01 23.50 15.28
C GLU A 145 -11.65 24.60 16.28
N ASN A 146 -10.55 24.46 17.02
CA ASN A 146 -10.04 25.48 17.94
C ASN A 146 -9.24 26.61 17.25
N GLY A 147 -9.19 26.62 15.92
CA GLY A 147 -8.54 27.66 15.13
C GLY A 147 -7.04 27.47 14.92
N THR A 148 -6.49 26.31 15.30
CA THR A 148 -5.05 26.06 15.19
C THR A 148 -4.71 25.45 13.83
N THR A 149 -3.91 26.16 13.03
CA THR A 149 -3.44 25.67 11.73
C THR A 149 -2.26 24.71 11.87
N TYR A 150 -2.19 23.71 10.98
CA TYR A 150 -1.09 22.74 10.85
C TYR A 150 -0.95 22.23 9.41
N LYS A 151 0.24 21.70 9.11
CA LYS A 151 0.54 21.14 7.79
C LYS A 151 0.22 19.65 7.78
N VAL A 152 -0.53 19.22 6.78
CA VAL A 152 -0.74 17.80 6.47
C VAL A 152 -0.07 17.49 5.14
N VAL A 153 0.76 16.45 5.11
CA VAL A 153 1.31 15.89 3.88
C VAL A 153 0.66 14.54 3.64
N HIS A 154 -0.14 14.45 2.58
CA HIS A 154 -0.78 13.21 2.17
C HIS A 154 0.21 12.34 1.38
N ASN A 155 0.20 11.03 1.61
CA ASN A 155 0.96 10.05 0.83
C ASN A 155 0.21 8.71 0.88
N TYR A 156 -0.87 8.60 0.10
CA TYR A 156 -1.72 7.41 0.06
C TYR A 156 -2.35 7.21 -1.34
N GLY A 157 -3.11 6.12 -1.51
CA GLY A 157 -3.80 5.83 -2.77
C GLY A 157 -2.94 5.06 -3.79
N HIS A 158 -1.93 4.32 -3.33
CA HIS A 158 -0.99 3.60 -4.19
C HIS A 158 -1.53 2.33 -4.87
N GLY A 159 -2.78 1.94 -4.61
CA GLY A 159 -3.37 0.72 -5.16
C GLY A 159 -2.44 -0.49 -5.00
N GLY A 160 -2.18 -1.20 -6.10
CA GLY A 160 -1.27 -2.36 -6.13
C GLY A 160 0.22 -2.04 -6.33
N THR A 161 0.61 -0.78 -6.43
CA THR A 161 1.98 -0.39 -6.80
C THR A 161 2.80 0.20 -5.66
N GLY A 162 2.25 0.25 -4.44
CA GLY A 162 2.88 0.90 -3.28
C GLY A 162 4.31 0.44 -2.98
N PHE A 163 4.65 -0.82 -3.23
CA PHE A 163 6.03 -1.29 -3.09
C PHE A 163 6.96 -0.72 -4.17
N SER A 164 6.52 -0.71 -5.43
CA SER A 164 7.32 -0.26 -6.58
C SER A 164 7.60 1.25 -6.56
N ILE A 165 6.63 2.06 -6.15
CA ILE A 165 6.74 3.54 -6.20
C ILE A 165 6.94 4.18 -4.82
N GLY A 166 6.82 3.41 -3.74
CA GLY A 166 6.79 3.93 -2.37
C GLY A 166 8.02 4.74 -1.99
N TRP A 167 9.19 4.38 -2.53
CA TRP A 167 10.41 5.16 -2.31
C TRP A 167 10.33 6.56 -2.92
N GLY A 168 9.88 6.65 -4.18
CA GLY A 168 9.72 7.94 -4.88
C GLY A 168 8.68 8.83 -4.20
N THR A 169 7.55 8.26 -3.78
CA THR A 169 6.53 9.02 -3.07
C THR A 169 6.96 9.43 -1.67
N ALA A 170 7.79 8.62 -0.98
CA ALA A 170 8.39 8.99 0.31
C ALA A 170 9.39 10.16 0.16
N LEU A 171 10.21 10.18 -0.88
CA LEU A 171 11.11 11.31 -1.17
C LEU A 171 10.32 12.59 -1.47
N HIS A 172 9.27 12.50 -2.28
CA HIS A 172 8.40 13.63 -2.59
C HIS A 172 7.68 14.15 -1.34
N ALA A 173 7.09 13.27 -0.54
CA ALA A 173 6.46 13.65 0.73
C ALA A 173 7.45 14.30 1.70
N SER A 174 8.68 13.80 1.77
CA SER A 174 9.74 14.39 2.62
C SER A 174 10.11 15.79 2.15
N ALA A 175 10.21 16.03 0.84
CA ALA A 175 10.43 17.37 0.29
C ALA A 175 9.30 18.33 0.68
N LEU A 176 8.04 17.88 0.58
CA LEU A 176 6.88 18.67 0.98
C LEU A 176 6.85 18.98 2.49
N VAL A 177 7.22 18.03 3.34
CA VAL A 177 7.35 18.23 4.79
C VAL A 177 8.34 19.36 5.08
N LEU A 178 9.47 19.35 4.39
CA LEU A 178 10.61 20.25 4.57
C LEU A 178 10.52 21.54 3.74
N ASP A 179 9.42 21.78 3.03
CA ASP A 179 9.25 22.91 2.10
C ASP A 179 10.36 23.02 1.03
N LEU A 180 10.85 21.87 0.57
CA LEU A 180 11.89 21.77 -0.44
C LEU A 180 11.30 21.66 -1.86
N PRO A 181 12.06 22.06 -2.91
CA PRO A 181 11.62 21.88 -4.29
C PRO A 181 11.36 20.42 -4.67
N VAL A 182 10.17 20.15 -5.23
CA VAL A 182 9.74 18.80 -5.65
C VAL A 182 10.18 18.42 -7.07
N ASN A 183 10.92 19.29 -7.76
CA ASN A 183 11.48 19.04 -9.09
C ASN A 183 12.97 18.62 -9.03
N ARG A 184 13.59 18.61 -7.84
CA ARG A 184 14.99 18.23 -7.61
C ARG A 184 15.17 17.57 -6.23
N TYR A 185 15.07 16.25 -6.16
CA TYR A 185 15.09 15.51 -4.88
C TYR A 185 16.47 15.34 -4.21
N GLU A 186 17.55 15.93 -4.74
CA GLU A 186 18.89 15.74 -4.16
C GLU A 186 19.00 16.29 -2.73
N GLN A 187 18.36 17.44 -2.45
CA GLN A 187 18.32 18.03 -1.12
C GLN A 187 17.42 17.25 -0.15
N ALA A 188 16.38 16.58 -0.64
CA ALA A 188 15.54 15.72 0.19
C ALA A 188 16.28 14.45 0.65
N LYS A 189 17.25 13.97 -0.14
CA LYS A 189 18.07 12.80 0.25
C LYS A 189 18.97 13.09 1.45
N SER A 190 19.57 14.28 1.54
CA SER A 190 20.53 14.62 2.60
C SER A 190 19.93 14.88 3.99
N VAL A 191 18.60 15.01 4.08
CA VAL A 191 17.90 15.20 5.36
C VAL A 191 17.29 13.89 5.87
N VAL A 192 17.05 12.93 4.96
CA VAL A 192 16.46 11.62 5.27
C VAL A 192 17.54 10.57 5.57
N PHE A 193 18.77 10.75 5.07
CA PHE A 193 19.92 9.85 5.23
C PHE A 193 21.12 10.55 5.84
#